data_AF-A0A967RMW2-F1
#
_entry.id   AF-A0A967RMW2-F1
#
_cell.length_a   1.000
_cell.length_b   1.000
_cell.length_c   1.000
_cell.angle_alpha   90.00
_cell.angle_beta   90.00
_cell.angle_gamma   90.00
#
_symmetry.space_group_name_H-M   'P 1'
#
loop_
_entity.id
_entity.type
_entity.pdbx_description
1 polymer ?
#
loop_
_entity_poly.entity_id
_entity_poly.type
_entity_poly.pdbx_seq_one_letter_code
_entity_poly.pdbx_strand_id
1 'polypeptide(L)'
;TVGGEAFDKFNEYYKAEYGQLPPKPFITNAYDGAAVLGLAAYAAKVKGLELTAANIRDHMRVVANPPGEVVIPGEFEKAFGLLKAGKAINYEGAAGSVDFDKHGDVVTPIEIWAYRGGKLVTLSTETP
;
A
#
# COMPACT_ATOMS: atom_id res chain seq x y z
N THR A 1 -12.64 -5.01 3.92
CA THR A 1 -12.44 -6.00 2.86
C THR A 1 -11.45 -5.51 1.84
N VAL A 2 -10.47 -6.37 1.50
CA VAL A 2 -9.66 -6.24 0.29
C VAL A 2 -10.59 -6.12 -0.92
N GLY A 3 -10.49 -5.05 -1.68
CA GLY A 3 -11.41 -4.67 -2.75
C GLY A 3 -11.50 -3.16 -2.93
N GLY A 4 -11.87 -2.70 -4.12
CA GLY A 4 -11.88 -1.28 -4.50
C GLY A 4 -10.85 -0.95 -5.58
N GLU A 5 -10.78 0.33 -5.97
CA GLU A 5 -10.04 0.76 -7.16
C GLU A 5 -8.55 0.36 -7.13
N ALA A 6 -7.88 0.50 -5.99
CA ALA A 6 -6.47 0.12 -5.82
C ALA A 6 -6.25 -1.39 -6.04
N PHE A 7 -7.11 -2.23 -5.48
CA PHE A 7 -7.07 -3.69 -5.66
C PHE A 7 -7.36 -4.07 -7.12
N ASP A 8 -8.37 -3.45 -7.73
CA ASP A 8 -8.77 -3.70 -9.11
C ASP A 8 -7.64 -3.33 -10.08
N LYS A 9 -6.99 -2.17 -9.86
CA LYS A 9 -5.82 -1.74 -10.64
C LYS A 9 -4.65 -2.69 -10.51
N PHE A 10 -4.32 -3.10 -9.28
CA PHE A 10 -3.28 -4.11 -9.06
C PHE A 10 -3.57 -5.40 -9.85
N ASN A 11 -4.80 -5.92 -9.77
CA ASN A 11 -5.19 -7.14 -10.49
C ASN A 11 -5.13 -6.97 -12.00
N GLU A 12 -5.58 -5.82 -12.52
CA GLU A 12 -5.52 -5.48 -13.94
C GLU A 12 -4.07 -5.52 -14.44
N TYR A 13 -3.16 -4.81 -13.78
CA TYR A 13 -1.75 -4.77 -14.16
C TYR A 13 -1.05 -6.12 -14.02
N TYR A 14 -1.30 -6.84 -12.93
CA TYR A 14 -0.71 -8.17 -12.73
C TYR A 14 -1.16 -9.14 -13.82
N LYS A 15 -2.45 -9.12 -14.16
CA LYS A 15 -3.01 -9.95 -15.24
C LYS A 15 -2.43 -9.58 -16.59
N ALA A 16 -2.25 -8.30 -16.88
CA ALA A 16 -1.67 -7.84 -18.13
C ALA A 16 -0.23 -8.34 -18.31
N GLU A 17 0.58 -8.32 -17.24
CA GLU A 17 2.00 -8.70 -17.29
C GLU A 17 2.23 -10.21 -17.15
N TYR A 18 1.54 -10.85 -16.21
CA TYR A 18 1.82 -12.24 -15.80
C TYR A 18 0.66 -13.22 -16.09
N GLY A 19 -0.44 -12.74 -16.67
CA GLY A 19 -1.58 -13.54 -17.10
C GLY A 19 -2.60 -13.84 -15.98
N GLN A 20 -2.21 -14.49 -14.90
CA GLN A 20 -3.14 -14.79 -13.80
C GLN A 20 -2.51 -14.56 -12.45
N LEU A 21 -3.27 -13.97 -11.53
CA LEU A 21 -2.83 -13.84 -10.14
C LEU A 21 -2.84 -15.23 -9.48
N PRO A 22 -1.70 -15.68 -8.91
CA PRO A 22 -1.68 -16.91 -8.13
C PRO A 22 -2.63 -16.78 -6.92
N PRO A 23 -3.40 -17.82 -6.55
CA PRO A 23 -4.28 -17.79 -5.40
C PRO A 23 -3.49 -17.98 -4.10
N LYS A 24 -2.45 -17.16 -3.88
CA LYS A 24 -1.63 -17.16 -2.67
C LYS A 24 -1.96 -15.95 -1.81
N PRO A 25 -2.01 -16.10 -0.49
CA PRO A 25 -2.22 -14.96 0.40
C PRO A 25 -1.03 -13.99 0.34
N PHE A 26 -1.27 -12.74 0.74
CA PHE A 26 -0.25 -11.70 0.95
C PHE A 26 0.51 -11.18 -0.28
N ILE A 27 0.12 -11.55 -1.52
CA ILE A 27 0.75 -10.98 -2.73
C ILE A 27 0.55 -9.46 -2.77
N THR A 28 -0.66 -8.98 -2.51
CA THR A 28 -1.00 -7.55 -2.47
C THR A 28 -0.21 -6.83 -1.38
N ASN A 29 -0.08 -7.43 -0.18
CA ASN A 29 0.71 -6.87 0.92
C ASN A 29 2.20 -6.73 0.54
N ALA A 30 2.77 -7.73 -0.13
CA ALA A 30 4.16 -7.67 -0.59
C ALA A 30 4.36 -6.58 -1.65
N TYR A 31 3.41 -6.42 -2.56
CA TYR A 31 3.40 -5.34 -3.54
C TYR A 31 3.35 -3.97 -2.86
N ASP A 32 2.43 -3.77 -1.93
CA ASP A 32 2.26 -2.50 -1.20
C ASP A 32 3.49 -2.14 -0.39
N GLY A 33 4.12 -3.13 0.28
CA GLY A 33 5.38 -2.93 0.98
C GLY A 33 6.51 -2.45 0.06
N ALA A 34 6.61 -3.03 -1.14
CA ALA A 34 7.59 -2.60 -2.15
C ALA A 34 7.28 -1.20 -2.70
N ALA A 35 6.00 -0.90 -2.96
CA ALA A 35 5.53 0.40 -3.42
C ALA A 35 5.89 1.52 -2.41
N VAL A 36 5.54 1.33 -1.13
CA VAL A 36 5.86 2.29 -0.06
C VAL A 36 7.37 2.47 0.09
N LEU A 37 8.16 1.39 0.04
CA LEU A 37 9.62 1.47 0.12
C LEU A 37 10.20 2.33 -1.03
N GLY A 38 9.74 2.11 -2.26
CA GLY A 38 10.16 2.87 -3.44
C GLY A 38 9.76 4.34 -3.37
N LEU A 39 8.52 4.62 -2.98
CA LEU A 39 8.01 5.98 -2.79
C LEU A 39 8.80 6.72 -1.70
N ALA A 40 9.07 6.07 -0.56
CA ALA A 40 9.84 6.65 0.53
C ALA A 40 11.29 6.97 0.11
N ALA A 41 11.93 6.06 -0.64
CA ALA A 41 13.25 6.31 -1.20
C ALA A 41 13.24 7.50 -2.18
N TYR A 42 12.23 7.60 -3.04
CA TYR A 42 12.10 8.75 -3.94
C TYR A 42 11.84 10.05 -3.19
N ALA A 43 10.98 10.04 -2.16
CA ALA A 43 10.70 11.19 -1.32
C ALA A 43 11.96 11.70 -0.61
N ALA A 44 12.81 10.80 -0.09
CA ALA A 44 14.12 11.15 0.47
C ALA A 44 15.04 11.77 -0.60
N LYS A 45 15.10 11.15 -1.79
CA LYS A 45 15.93 11.62 -2.91
C LYS A 45 15.58 13.04 -3.34
N VAL A 46 14.30 13.36 -3.53
CA VAL A 46 13.88 14.70 -4.00
C VAL A 46 14.12 15.80 -2.96
N LYS A 47 14.31 15.45 -1.69
CA LYS A 47 14.77 16.36 -0.63
C LYS A 47 16.30 16.48 -0.56
N GLY A 48 17.04 15.84 -1.46
CA GLY A 48 18.51 15.85 -1.48
C GLY A 48 19.16 15.01 -0.39
N LEU A 49 18.43 14.07 0.21
CA LEU A 49 18.97 13.17 1.24
C LEU A 49 19.68 11.97 0.59
N GLU A 50 20.74 11.50 1.23
CA GLU A 50 21.38 10.22 0.88
C GLU A 50 20.40 9.06 1.09
N LEU A 51 20.44 8.06 0.21
CA LEU A 51 19.56 6.88 0.28
C LEU A 51 20.05 5.85 1.29
N THR A 52 20.07 6.25 2.56
CA THR A 52 20.35 5.38 3.70
C THR A 52 19.07 4.73 4.23
N ALA A 53 19.20 3.60 4.93
CA ALA A 53 18.06 2.94 5.56
C ALA A 53 17.30 3.86 6.53
N ALA A 54 18.00 4.72 7.27
CA ALA A 54 17.38 5.68 8.19
C ALA A 54 16.55 6.72 7.43
N ASN A 55 17.09 7.31 6.36
CA ASN A 55 16.39 8.31 5.58
C ASN A 55 15.16 7.72 4.88
N ILE A 56 15.24 6.49 4.37
CA ILE A 56 14.09 5.81 3.75
C ILE A 56 13.02 5.51 4.80
N ARG A 57 13.39 4.92 5.94
CA ARG A 57 12.48 4.63 7.07
C ARG A 57 11.70 5.88 7.49
N ASP A 58 12.39 7.01 7.63
CA ASP A 58 11.79 8.26 8.10
C ASP A 58 10.79 8.86 7.09
N HIS A 59 10.79 8.38 5.85
CA HIS A 59 9.86 8.80 4.80
C HIS A 59 8.73 7.79 4.54
N MET A 60 8.75 6.59 5.13
CA MET A 60 7.69 5.59 4.89
C MET A 60 6.30 6.10 5.29
N ARG A 61 6.18 6.69 6.48
CA ARG A 61 4.89 7.28 6.93
C ARG A 61 4.48 8.51 6.11
N VAL A 62 5.47 9.28 5.66
CA VAL A 62 5.24 10.54 4.91
C VAL A 62 4.56 10.28 3.56
N VAL A 63 4.79 9.10 2.97
CA VAL A 63 4.22 8.75 1.66
C VAL A 63 2.96 7.89 1.75
N ALA A 64 2.70 7.27 2.90
CA ALA A 64 1.67 6.24 3.06
C ALA A 64 0.54 6.62 4.01
N ASN A 65 0.73 7.64 4.87
CA ASN A 65 -0.30 8.11 5.77
C ASN A 65 -0.93 9.42 5.27
N PRO A 66 -2.21 9.69 5.63
CA PRO A 66 -2.78 11.02 5.45
C PRO A 66 -2.07 12.08 6.31
N PRO A 67 -2.09 13.36 5.89
CA PRO A 67 -2.78 13.91 4.73
C PRO A 67 -1.94 13.87 3.44
N GLY A 68 -2.60 13.86 2.28
CA GLY A 68 -1.93 13.94 0.98
C GLY A 68 -2.89 13.65 -0.17
N GLU A 69 -2.43 13.88 -1.39
CA GLU A 69 -3.18 13.43 -2.57
C GLU A 69 -3.08 11.90 -2.66
N VAL A 70 -4.24 11.24 -2.77
CA VAL A 70 -4.29 9.77 -2.84
C VAL A 70 -3.64 9.29 -4.14
N VAL A 71 -2.75 8.32 -4.00
CA VAL A 71 -2.12 7.59 -5.10
C VAL A 71 -2.28 6.10 -4.88
N ILE A 72 -2.60 5.37 -5.95
CA ILE A 72 -2.90 3.93 -5.89
C ILE A 72 -1.93 3.12 -6.79
N PRO A 73 -1.95 1.78 -6.75
CA PRO A 73 -1.13 0.95 -7.64
C PRO A 73 -1.19 1.41 -9.11
N GLY A 74 -0.01 1.62 -9.69
CA GLY A 74 0.15 2.09 -11.07
C GLY A 74 0.21 3.61 -11.25
N GLU A 75 -0.12 4.42 -10.24
CA GLU A 75 -0.02 5.89 -10.30
C GLU A 75 1.36 6.44 -9.91
N PHE A 76 2.45 5.67 -10.08
CA PHE A 76 3.78 6.07 -9.61
C PHE A 76 4.32 7.32 -10.30
N GLU A 77 4.00 7.54 -11.59
CA GLU A 77 4.41 8.77 -12.30
C GLU A 77 3.79 10.01 -11.67
N LYS A 78 2.49 9.96 -11.35
CA LYS A 78 1.77 11.01 -10.60
C LYS A 78 2.42 11.21 -9.23
N ALA A 79 2.65 10.14 -8.48
CA ALA A 79 3.28 10.20 -7.15
C ALA A 79 4.67 10.86 -7.20
N PHE A 80 5.52 10.48 -8.16
CA PHE A 80 6.83 11.09 -8.34
C PHE A 80 6.74 12.56 -8.74
N GLY A 81 5.80 12.93 -9.61
CA GLY A 81 5.54 14.33 -9.96
C GLY A 81 5.15 15.18 -8.75
N LEU A 82 4.24 14.67 -7.91
CA LEU A 82 3.80 15.32 -6.68
C LEU A 82 4.95 15.49 -5.68
N LEU A 83 5.71 14.42 -5.41
CA LEU A 83 6.85 14.45 -4.49
C LEU A 83 7.93 15.41 -4.97
N LYS A 84 8.25 15.42 -6.27
CA LYS A 84 9.21 16.36 -6.86
C LYS A 84 8.76 17.81 -6.74
N ALA A 85 7.44 18.06 -6.79
CA ALA A 85 6.85 19.38 -6.57
C ALA A 85 6.73 19.74 -5.07
N GLY A 86 7.19 18.89 -4.15
CA GLY A 86 7.09 19.10 -2.71
C GLY A 86 5.69 18.92 -2.14
N LYS A 87 4.78 18.28 -2.88
CA LYS A 87 3.41 17.98 -2.42
C LYS A 87 3.38 16.67 -1.64
N ALA A 88 2.51 16.62 -0.63
CA ALA A 88 2.26 15.40 0.14
C ALA A 88 1.39 14.42 -0.67
N ILE A 89 1.66 13.13 -0.49
CA ILE A 89 0.91 12.03 -1.09
C ILE A 89 0.41 11.09 0.02
N ASN A 90 -0.64 10.34 -0.28
CA ASN A 90 -1.12 9.25 0.56
C ASN A 90 -1.27 7.98 -0.30
N TYR A 91 -0.37 7.00 -0.14
CA TYR A 91 -0.45 5.76 -0.88
C TYR A 91 -1.52 4.84 -0.28
N GLU A 92 -2.56 4.54 -1.07
CA GLU A 92 -3.60 3.58 -0.75
C GLU A 92 -3.36 2.29 -1.52
N GLY A 93 -3.10 1.20 -0.79
CA GLY A 93 -2.59 -0.05 -1.33
C GLY A 93 -3.65 -1.01 -1.88
N ALA A 94 -3.18 -2.02 -2.61
CA ALA A 94 -4.01 -3.10 -3.11
C ALA A 94 -4.59 -3.98 -1.98
N ALA A 95 -3.88 -4.10 -0.87
CA ALA A 95 -4.33 -4.81 0.33
C ALA A 95 -5.22 -3.93 1.24
N GLY A 96 -5.45 -2.66 0.87
CA GLY A 96 -6.08 -1.63 1.68
C GLY A 96 -5.09 -0.54 2.10
N SER A 97 -5.54 0.35 2.99
CA SER A 97 -4.72 1.45 3.51
C SER A 97 -3.45 0.92 4.18
N VAL A 98 -2.33 1.62 3.94
CA VAL A 98 -1.01 1.27 4.46
C VAL A 98 -0.58 2.26 5.54
N ASP A 99 -1.55 2.65 6.38
CA ASP A 99 -1.35 3.62 7.44
C ASP A 99 -0.46 3.06 8.55
N PHE A 100 0.67 3.69 8.79
CA PHE A 100 1.58 3.31 9.86
C PHE A 100 1.20 4.01 11.18
N ASP A 101 1.14 3.26 12.26
CA ASP A 101 1.00 3.83 13.60
C ASP A 101 2.33 4.42 14.13
N LYS A 102 2.30 4.89 15.39
CA LYS A 102 3.48 5.45 16.06
C LYS A 102 4.59 4.42 16.31
N HIS A 103 4.27 3.14 16.32
CA HIS A 103 5.22 2.03 16.52
C HIS A 103 5.82 1.52 15.21
N GLY A 104 5.17 1.78 14.08
CA GLY A 104 5.59 1.36 12.75
C GLY A 104 4.81 0.15 12.24
N ASP A 105 3.71 -0.19 12.92
CA ASP A 105 2.79 -1.23 12.48
C ASP A 105 1.77 -0.65 11.51
N VAL A 106 1.40 -1.42 10.49
CA VAL A 106 0.34 -1.02 9.57
C VAL A 106 -1.01 -1.31 10.24
N VAL A 107 -1.83 -0.27 10.39
CA VAL A 107 -3.15 -0.35 11.00
C VAL A 107 -4.15 -0.84 9.95
N THR A 108 -4.58 -2.09 10.06
CA THR A 108 -5.57 -2.68 9.15
C THR A 108 -6.64 -3.42 9.93
N PRO A 109 -7.92 -3.39 9.49
CA PRO A 109 -8.94 -4.23 10.07
C PRO A 109 -8.64 -5.71 9.87
N ILE A 110 -8.90 -6.53 10.87
CA ILE A 110 -8.79 -7.99 10.85
C ILE A 110 -10.17 -8.59 10.69
N GLU A 111 -10.36 -9.42 9.67
CA GLU A 111 -11.60 -10.19 9.49
C GLU A 111 -11.49 -11.57 10.14
N ILE A 112 -12.40 -11.87 11.07
CA ILE A 112 -12.57 -13.20 11.65
C ILE A 112 -13.61 -13.95 10.81
N TRP A 113 -13.22 -15.08 10.24
CA TRP A 113 -14.08 -15.88 9.38
C TRP A 113 -14.13 -17.35 9.82
N ALA A 114 -15.19 -18.03 9.42
CA ALA A 114 -15.35 -19.46 9.64
C ALA A 114 -15.88 -20.16 8.38
N TYR A 115 -15.59 -21.45 8.28
CA TYR A 115 -16.18 -22.30 7.25
C TYR A 115 -17.50 -22.89 7.76
N ARG A 116 -18.63 -22.53 7.14
CA ARG A 116 -19.97 -23.04 7.49
C ARG A 116 -20.67 -23.53 6.24
N GLY A 117 -21.10 -24.78 6.24
CA GLY A 117 -21.88 -25.37 5.13
C GLY A 117 -21.18 -25.31 3.77
N GLY A 118 -19.85 -25.52 3.74
CA GLY A 118 -19.10 -25.50 2.49
C GLY A 118 -18.66 -24.11 2.02
N LYS A 119 -18.94 -23.05 2.79
CA LYS A 119 -18.65 -21.66 2.42
C LYS A 119 -17.88 -20.93 3.51
N LEU A 120 -17.00 -20.04 3.08
CA LEU A 120 -16.41 -19.00 3.93
C LEU A 120 -17.50 -18.01 4.35
N VAL A 121 -17.63 -17.77 5.64
CA VAL A 121 -18.58 -16.82 6.25
C VAL A 121 -17.79 -15.90 7.18
N THR A 122 -17.81 -14.59 6.92
CA THR A 122 -17.26 -13.57 7.83
C THR A 122 -18.11 -13.51 9.10
N LEU A 123 -17.48 -13.65 10.26
CA LEU A 123 -18.12 -13.61 11.57
C LEU A 123 -18.05 -12.21 12.18
N SER A 124 -16.90 -11.56 12.13
CA SER A 124 -16.70 -10.18 12.57
C SER A 124 -15.52 -9.52 11.85
N THR A 125 -15.46 -8.20 11.96
CA THR A 125 -14.31 -7.38 11.55
C THR A 125 -13.88 -6.56 12.76
N GLU A 126 -12.65 -6.78 13.22
CA GLU A 126 -12.05 -6.04 14.32
C GLU A 126 -11.14 -4.96 13.74
N THR A 127 -11.20 -3.74 14.27
CA THR A 127 -10.23 -2.68 13.90
C THR A 127 -9.29 -2.47 15.10
N PRO A 128 -7.97 -2.39 14.89
CA PRO A 128 -7.00 -2.15 15.95
C PRO A 128 -7.23 -0.85 16.72
#